data_AF-A0A0H4P4N4-F1
#
_entry.id   AF-A0A0H4P4N4-F1
#
_cell.length_a   1.000
_cell.length_b   1.000
_cell.length_c   1.000
_cell.angle_alpha   90.00
_cell.angle_beta   90.00
_cell.angle_gamma   90.00
#
_symmetry.space_group_name_H-M   'P 1'
#
loop_
_entity.id
_entity.type
_entity.pdbx_description
1 polymer ?
#
loop_
_entity_poly.entity_id
_entity_poly.type
_entity_poly.pdbx_seq_one_letter_code
_entity_poly.pdbx_strand_id
1 'polypeptide(L)'
;MAREGITFEQVAAAADALVGEGQQPTIRAIRERLGTGSPNTIHKHLAAWREARPVAAAAAPELPQALTAAIAAEIERAASRARGEIEGRLVQAQAEAAELAAAGEVLEGERDELAEQVAVLTTERDTLAGKAAQQAADLAEAQQRIEREQQAAESARLEVATARHKIEAQAERVSEQAAEIERLRAALAAEQQGRTAAEQQAAVLAAKLEACADRVSRAEARADQIEQQAATAAQAHDTARAAAVQETRQAQAERDEARKVAAEAREQAARLAGQLEALTAKERTSDERP
;
A
#
# COMPACT_ATOMS: atom_id res chain seq x y z
N MET A 1 -73.25 44.91 146.72
CA MET A 1 -73.62 43.87 145.73
C MET A 1 -73.92 44.56 144.41
N ALA A 2 -73.19 44.18 143.36
CA ALA A 2 -73.12 44.90 142.09
C ALA A 2 -74.48 44.91 141.37
N ARG A 3 -74.99 46.09 141.03
CA ARG A 3 -76.20 46.24 140.20
C ARG A 3 -75.83 45.80 138.78
N GLU A 4 -76.42 44.70 138.31
CA GLU A 4 -76.32 44.23 136.92
C GLU A 4 -76.70 45.37 135.96
N GLY A 5 -75.75 45.78 135.14
CA GLY A 5 -75.97 46.75 134.08
C GLY A 5 -76.72 46.12 132.91
N ILE A 6 -77.44 46.95 132.14
CA ILE A 6 -78.14 46.53 130.93
C ILE A 6 -77.18 45.87 129.94
N THR A 7 -77.63 44.77 129.33
CA THR A 7 -76.86 44.01 128.34
C THR A 7 -77.06 44.53 126.91
N PHE A 8 -76.14 44.18 126.01
CA PHE A 8 -76.24 44.50 124.59
C PHE A 8 -77.53 43.96 123.97
N GLU A 9 -77.91 42.71 124.27
CA GLU A 9 -79.10 42.06 123.72
C GLU A 9 -80.40 42.80 124.10
N GLN A 10 -80.48 43.34 125.32
CA GLN A 10 -81.63 44.14 125.76
C GLN A 10 -81.75 45.45 124.97
N VAL A 11 -80.62 46.12 124.72
CA VAL A 11 -80.58 47.36 123.91
C VAL A 11 -80.87 47.06 122.44
N ALA A 12 -80.33 45.95 121.90
CA ALA A 12 -80.55 45.51 120.53
C ALA A 12 -82.03 45.16 120.29
N ALA A 13 -82.64 44.34 121.15
CA ALA A 13 -84.05 43.98 121.05
C ALA A 13 -84.97 45.21 121.16
N ALA A 14 -84.67 46.14 122.06
CA ALA A 14 -85.41 47.40 122.17
C ALA A 14 -85.23 48.30 120.93
N ALA A 15 -84.03 48.34 120.35
CA ALA A 15 -83.75 49.09 119.13
C ALA A 15 -84.46 48.48 117.91
N ASP A 16 -84.41 47.16 117.74
CA ASP A 16 -85.08 46.43 116.67
C ASP A 16 -86.60 46.59 116.74
N ALA A 17 -87.18 46.55 117.94
CA ALA A 17 -88.61 46.80 118.14
C ALA A 17 -89.00 48.24 117.76
N LEU A 18 -88.19 49.24 118.13
CA LEU A 18 -88.43 50.64 117.72
C LEU A 18 -88.34 50.82 116.19
N VAL A 19 -87.36 50.16 115.53
CA VAL A 19 -87.28 50.16 114.06
C VAL A 19 -88.49 49.46 113.42
N GLY A 20 -88.92 48.33 113.97
CA GLY A 20 -90.11 47.60 113.50
C GLY A 20 -91.39 48.43 113.61
N GLU A 21 -91.46 49.33 114.57
CA GLU A 21 -92.53 50.31 114.75
C GLU A 21 -92.36 51.59 113.89
N GLY A 22 -91.32 51.65 113.05
CA GLY A 22 -91.03 52.80 112.19
C GLY A 22 -90.47 54.01 112.94
N GLN A 23 -90.10 53.87 114.21
CA GLN A 23 -89.51 54.92 115.04
C GLN A 23 -87.99 54.85 115.04
N GLN A 24 -87.32 56.00 115.21
CA GLN A 24 -85.87 56.02 115.32
C GLN A 24 -85.40 55.54 116.71
N PRO A 25 -84.53 54.52 116.80
CA PRO A 25 -83.96 54.09 118.07
C PRO A 25 -82.98 55.14 118.59
N THR A 26 -83.47 56.04 119.43
CA THR A 26 -82.67 57.03 120.16
C THR A 26 -82.37 56.53 121.57
N ILE A 27 -81.29 57.00 122.20
CA ILE A 27 -80.93 56.63 123.57
C ILE A 27 -82.11 56.85 124.53
N ARG A 28 -82.85 57.95 124.34
CA ARG A 28 -84.03 58.29 125.15
C ARG A 28 -85.17 57.28 124.96
N ALA A 29 -85.52 56.96 123.71
CA ALA A 29 -86.59 56.00 123.41
C ALA A 29 -86.29 54.59 123.95
N ILE A 30 -85.02 54.16 123.86
CA ILE A 30 -84.60 52.87 124.41
C ILE A 30 -84.62 52.88 125.93
N ARG A 31 -84.19 53.96 126.56
CA ARG A 31 -84.24 54.11 128.03
C ARG A 31 -85.66 54.13 128.56
N GLU A 32 -86.57 54.78 127.84
CA GLU A 32 -88.00 54.82 128.19
C GLU A 32 -88.64 53.42 128.07
N ARG A 33 -88.26 52.65 127.06
CA ARG A 33 -88.75 51.28 126.86
C ARG A 33 -88.14 50.27 127.85
N LEU A 34 -86.86 50.39 128.18
CA LEU A 34 -86.18 49.48 129.11
C LEU A 34 -86.36 49.88 130.59
N GLY A 35 -86.78 51.12 130.87
CA GLY A 35 -87.06 51.63 132.23
C GLY A 35 -85.84 51.77 133.15
N THR A 36 -84.66 51.28 132.76
CA THR A 36 -83.41 51.30 133.52
C THR A 36 -82.21 51.57 132.59
N GLY A 37 -81.00 51.60 133.14
CA GLY A 37 -79.75 51.78 132.38
C GLY A 37 -79.21 53.20 132.33
N SER A 38 -77.88 53.31 132.41
CA SER A 38 -77.17 54.57 132.21
C SER A 38 -77.20 54.95 130.72
N PRO A 39 -77.43 56.23 130.37
CA PRO A 39 -77.35 56.72 128.99
C PRO A 39 -76.05 56.34 128.27
N ASN A 40 -74.92 56.28 129.01
CA ASN A 40 -73.63 55.87 128.44
C ASN A 40 -73.60 54.40 128.03
N THR A 41 -74.20 53.51 128.82
CA THR A 41 -74.27 52.07 128.52
C THR A 41 -75.20 51.82 127.34
N ILE A 42 -76.36 52.49 127.30
CA ILE A 42 -77.29 52.43 126.17
C ILE A 42 -76.62 52.98 124.91
N HIS A 43 -75.91 54.11 124.99
CA HIS A 43 -75.19 54.65 123.84
C HIS A 43 -74.14 53.68 123.31
N LYS A 44 -73.33 53.06 124.19
CA LYS A 44 -72.33 52.07 123.78
C LYS A 44 -72.96 50.88 123.04
N HIS A 45 -74.03 50.32 123.58
CA HIS A 45 -74.71 49.18 122.97
C HIS A 45 -75.51 49.56 121.72
N LEU A 46 -76.13 50.75 121.69
CA LEU A 46 -76.85 51.25 120.54
C LEU A 46 -75.91 51.58 119.37
N ALA A 47 -74.73 52.15 119.66
CA ALA A 47 -73.70 52.38 118.65
C ALA A 47 -73.20 51.06 118.07
N ALA A 48 -72.88 50.08 118.93
CA ALA A 48 -72.49 48.74 118.49
C ALA A 48 -73.59 48.05 117.66
N TRP A 49 -74.87 48.23 118.03
CA TRP A 49 -76.00 47.70 117.26
C TRP A 49 -76.15 48.38 115.89
N ARG A 50 -75.91 49.70 115.80
CA ARG A 50 -75.92 50.43 114.52
C ARG A 50 -74.79 49.99 113.59
N GLU A 51 -73.59 49.80 114.11
CA GLU A 51 -72.42 49.33 113.34
C GLU A 51 -72.57 47.87 112.88
N ALA A 52 -73.16 47.01 113.72
CA ALA A 52 -73.38 45.60 113.41
C ALA A 52 -74.52 45.38 112.39
N ARG A 53 -75.29 46.42 112.04
CA ARG A 53 -76.35 46.29 111.07
C ARG A 53 -75.74 46.24 109.66
N PRO A 54 -75.98 45.18 108.88
CA PRO A 54 -75.60 45.17 107.47
C PRO A 54 -76.37 46.29 106.77
N VAL A 55 -75.64 47.29 106.26
CA VAL A 55 -76.19 48.26 105.31
C VAL A 55 -76.67 47.44 104.13
N ALA A 56 -77.98 47.47 103.85
CA ALA A 56 -78.55 46.77 102.71
C ALA A 56 -77.71 47.12 101.48
N ALA A 57 -77.10 46.11 100.86
CA ALA A 57 -76.30 46.28 99.66
C ALA A 57 -77.15 47.05 98.65
N ALA A 58 -76.73 48.28 98.33
CA ALA A 58 -77.36 49.04 97.28
C ALA A 58 -77.28 48.18 96.02
N ALA A 59 -78.43 47.92 95.39
CA ALA A 59 -78.47 47.26 94.09
C ALA A 59 -77.45 47.96 93.18
N ALA A 60 -76.60 47.17 92.52
CA ALA A 60 -75.63 47.71 91.57
C ALA A 60 -76.37 48.61 90.58
N PRO A 61 -75.88 49.83 90.27
CA PRO A 61 -76.55 50.70 89.32
C PRO A 61 -76.59 49.99 87.96
N GLU A 62 -77.77 49.52 87.57
CA GLU A 62 -77.99 48.95 86.24
C GLU A 62 -77.88 50.08 85.22
N LEU A 63 -77.08 49.86 84.17
CA LEU A 63 -76.97 50.82 83.07
C LEU A 63 -78.35 50.96 82.40
N PRO A 64 -78.79 52.18 82.06
CA PRO A 64 -80.02 52.38 81.32
C PRO A 64 -80.04 51.54 80.03
N GLN A 65 -81.16 50.85 79.78
CA GLN A 65 -81.30 49.90 78.66
C GLN A 65 -80.90 50.51 77.30
N ALA A 66 -81.15 51.80 77.10
CA ALA A 66 -80.76 52.52 75.88
C ALA A 66 -79.24 52.56 75.66
N LEU A 67 -78.44 52.68 76.73
CA LEU A 67 -76.97 52.70 76.63
C LEU A 67 -76.42 51.30 76.35
N THR A 68 -76.97 50.28 77.00
CA THR A 68 -76.63 48.87 76.73
C THR A 68 -76.92 48.50 75.27
N ALA A 69 -78.07 48.91 74.74
CA ALA A 69 -78.41 48.70 73.33
C ALA A 69 -77.48 49.45 72.37
N ALA A 70 -77.10 50.70 72.69
CA ALA A 70 -76.17 51.49 71.88
C ALA A 70 -74.76 50.88 71.84
N ILE A 71 -74.25 50.40 72.98
CA ILE A 71 -72.95 49.71 73.06
C ILE A 71 -73.00 48.40 72.27
N ALA A 72 -74.04 47.58 72.44
CA ALA A 72 -74.21 46.35 71.67
C ALA A 72 -74.26 46.63 70.16
N ALA A 73 -74.97 47.68 69.73
CA ALA A 73 -75.04 48.09 68.33
C ALA A 73 -73.70 48.63 67.79
N GLU A 74 -72.87 49.26 68.61
CA GLU A 74 -71.52 49.68 68.21
C GLU A 74 -70.56 48.50 68.11
N ILE A 75 -70.62 47.55 69.06
CA ILE A 75 -69.84 46.31 68.99
C ILE A 75 -70.20 45.52 67.74
N GLU A 76 -71.50 45.38 67.43
CA GLU A 76 -71.93 44.69 66.22
C GLU A 76 -71.46 45.42 64.96
N ARG A 77 -71.51 46.75 64.93
CA ARG A 77 -70.96 47.54 63.82
C ARG A 77 -69.45 47.37 63.67
N ALA A 78 -68.69 47.40 64.77
CA ALA A 78 -67.25 47.17 64.76
C ALA A 78 -66.88 45.74 64.31
N ALA A 79 -67.61 44.74 64.81
CA ALA A 79 -67.44 43.35 64.42
C ALA A 79 -67.80 43.12 62.96
N SER A 80 -68.86 43.76 62.46
CA SER A 80 -69.24 43.71 61.03
C SER A 80 -68.18 44.34 60.13
N ARG A 81 -67.57 45.46 60.54
CA ARG A 81 -66.47 46.09 59.77
C ARG A 81 -65.23 45.19 59.75
N ALA A 82 -64.81 44.68 60.91
CA ALA A 82 -63.66 43.78 61.00
C ALA A 82 -63.86 42.49 60.19
N ARG A 83 -65.07 41.90 60.23
CA ARG A 83 -65.42 40.74 59.39
C ARG A 83 -65.36 41.08 57.92
N GLY A 84 -65.94 42.21 57.50
CA GLY A 84 -65.90 42.66 56.10
C GLY A 84 -64.47 42.91 55.58
N GLU A 85 -63.58 43.49 56.39
CA GLU A 85 -62.17 43.67 56.04
C GLU A 85 -61.43 42.33 55.88
N ILE A 86 -61.65 41.39 56.79
CA ILE A 86 -61.04 40.04 56.71
C ILE A 86 -61.58 39.28 55.51
N GLU A 87 -62.90 39.34 55.26
CA GLU A 87 -63.53 38.70 54.10
C GLU A 87 -63.02 39.30 52.79
N GLY A 88 -62.88 40.63 52.71
CA GLY A 88 -62.27 41.29 51.55
C GLY A 88 -60.82 40.85 51.31
N ARG A 89 -60.00 40.77 52.37
CA ARG A 89 -58.63 40.24 52.27
C ARG A 89 -58.59 38.77 51.86
N LEU A 90 -59.53 37.95 52.33
CA LEU A 90 -59.63 36.54 51.97
C LEU A 90 -59.97 36.39 50.49
N VAL A 91 -60.95 37.13 49.99
CA VAL A 91 -61.32 37.14 48.57
C VAL A 91 -60.16 37.59 47.69
N GLN A 92 -59.44 38.65 48.10
CA GLN A 92 -58.25 39.10 47.38
C GLN A 92 -57.16 38.02 47.34
N ALA A 93 -56.83 37.42 48.49
CA ALA A 93 -55.81 36.37 48.56
C ALA A 93 -56.20 35.12 47.74
N GLN A 94 -57.49 34.78 47.67
CA GLN A 94 -58.00 33.71 46.82
C GLN A 94 -57.86 34.04 45.33
N ALA A 95 -58.12 35.29 44.94
CA ALA A 95 -57.93 35.74 43.55
C ALA A 95 -56.45 35.71 43.15
N GLU A 96 -55.56 36.23 43.99
CA GLU A 96 -54.10 36.20 43.75
C GLU A 96 -53.57 34.76 43.70
N ALA A 97 -54.06 33.87 44.56
CA ALA A 97 -53.69 32.46 44.53
C ALA A 97 -54.17 31.76 43.25
N ALA A 98 -55.37 32.10 42.76
CA ALA A 98 -55.90 31.57 41.51
C ALA A 98 -55.10 32.08 40.29
N GLU A 99 -54.72 33.36 40.27
CA GLU A 99 -53.87 33.93 39.22
C GLU A 99 -52.48 33.29 39.22
N LEU A 100 -51.87 33.10 40.39
CA LEU A 100 -50.56 32.45 40.51
C LEU A 100 -50.62 30.98 40.08
N ALA A 101 -51.70 30.26 40.43
CA ALA A 101 -51.91 28.89 40.00
C ALA A 101 -52.03 28.80 38.48
N ALA A 102 -52.84 29.67 37.85
CA ALA A 102 -52.99 29.71 36.40
C ALA A 102 -51.67 30.06 35.68
N ALA A 103 -50.91 31.03 36.20
CA ALA A 103 -49.58 31.34 35.66
C ALA A 103 -48.59 30.17 35.83
N GLY A 104 -48.67 29.46 36.96
CA GLY A 104 -47.90 28.25 37.21
C GLY A 104 -48.19 27.16 36.18
N GLU A 105 -49.47 26.86 35.94
CA GLU A 105 -49.88 25.85 34.94
C GLU A 105 -49.37 26.18 33.53
N VAL A 106 -49.42 27.44 33.11
CA VAL A 106 -48.88 27.88 31.81
C VAL A 106 -47.36 27.66 31.74
N LEU A 107 -46.62 28.08 32.77
CA LEU A 107 -45.16 27.92 32.81
C LEU A 107 -44.74 26.44 32.87
N GLU A 108 -45.51 25.60 33.54
CA GLU A 108 -45.28 24.15 33.56
C GLU A 108 -45.50 23.53 32.18
N GLY A 109 -46.53 23.96 31.46
CA GLY A 109 -46.76 23.57 30.06
C GLY A 109 -45.60 23.97 29.15
N GLU A 110 -45.17 25.24 29.19
CA GLU A 110 -44.04 25.73 28.40
C GLU A 110 -42.73 24.98 28.72
N ARG A 111 -42.48 24.69 30.00
CA ARG A 111 -41.32 23.90 30.44
C ARG A 111 -41.36 22.51 29.83
N ASP A 112 -42.51 21.84 29.87
CA ASP A 112 -42.66 20.47 29.38
C ASP A 112 -42.51 20.42 27.86
N GLU A 113 -43.08 21.39 27.13
CA GLU A 113 -42.88 21.53 25.67
C GLU A 113 -41.41 21.77 25.31
N LEU A 114 -40.71 22.64 26.04
CA LEU A 114 -39.28 22.88 25.82
C LEU A 114 -38.44 21.64 26.16
N ALA A 115 -38.79 20.91 27.21
CA ALA A 115 -38.10 19.67 27.57
C ALA A 115 -38.27 18.60 26.48
N GLU A 116 -39.47 18.48 25.90
CA GLU A 116 -39.72 17.57 24.78
C GLU A 116 -38.92 17.99 23.54
N GLN A 117 -38.91 19.27 23.18
CA GLN A 117 -38.13 19.78 22.05
C GLN A 117 -36.63 19.51 22.23
N VAL A 118 -36.09 19.73 23.44
CA VAL A 118 -34.68 19.42 23.75
C VAL A 118 -34.40 17.93 23.61
N ALA A 119 -35.31 17.05 24.05
CA ALA A 119 -35.15 15.60 23.93
C ALA A 119 -35.15 15.15 22.46
N VAL A 120 -36.03 15.71 21.64
CA VAL A 120 -36.09 15.43 20.19
C VAL A 120 -34.80 15.90 19.50
N LEU A 121 -34.42 17.17 19.70
CA LEU A 121 -33.21 17.75 19.09
C LEU A 121 -31.93 17.03 19.54
N THR A 122 -31.87 16.57 20.79
CA THR A 122 -30.75 15.78 21.31
C THR A 122 -30.65 14.44 20.56
N THR A 123 -31.78 13.76 20.37
CA THR A 123 -31.84 12.49 19.64
C THR A 123 -31.48 12.65 18.16
N GLU A 124 -31.97 13.71 17.51
CA GLU A 124 -31.63 14.03 16.12
C GLU A 124 -30.14 14.35 15.97
N ARG A 125 -29.60 15.17 16.87
CA ARG A 125 -28.16 15.48 16.92
C ARG A 125 -27.34 14.20 17.06
N ASP A 126 -27.69 13.31 17.98
CA ASP A 126 -26.93 12.08 18.22
C ASP A 126 -27.02 11.13 17.02
N THR A 127 -28.18 11.06 16.38
CA THR A 127 -28.37 10.29 15.14
C THR A 127 -27.51 10.86 13.99
N LEU A 128 -27.50 12.19 13.82
CA LEU A 128 -26.70 12.84 12.79
C LEU A 128 -25.20 12.71 13.06
N ALA A 129 -24.78 12.85 14.32
CA ALA A 129 -23.39 12.64 14.73
C ALA A 129 -22.93 11.21 14.44
N GLY A 130 -23.77 10.21 14.76
CA GLY A 130 -23.50 8.80 14.42
C GLY A 130 -23.38 8.57 12.91
N LYS A 131 -24.30 9.13 12.11
CA LYS A 131 -24.22 9.05 10.64
C LYS A 131 -22.96 9.70 10.08
N ALA A 132 -22.60 10.88 10.59
CA ALA A 132 -21.39 11.59 10.16
C ALA A 132 -20.11 10.80 10.51
N ALA A 133 -20.06 10.20 11.70
CA ALA A 133 -18.96 9.34 12.11
C ALA A 133 -18.83 8.10 11.20
N GLN A 134 -19.96 7.45 10.87
CA GLN A 134 -19.96 6.32 9.95
C GLN A 134 -19.48 6.72 8.55
N GLN A 135 -20.00 7.82 8.01
CA GLN A 135 -19.59 8.33 6.69
C GLN A 135 -18.09 8.69 6.66
N ALA A 136 -17.54 9.24 7.75
CA ALA A 136 -16.12 9.52 7.85
C ALA A 136 -15.28 8.23 7.85
N ALA A 137 -15.74 7.18 8.53
CA ALA A 137 -15.09 5.87 8.53
C ALA A 137 -15.14 5.22 7.13
N ASP A 138 -16.30 5.23 6.48
CA ASP A 138 -16.48 4.69 5.12
C ASP A 138 -15.60 5.43 4.10
N LEU A 139 -15.51 6.77 4.22
CA LEU A 139 -14.66 7.58 3.36
C LEU A 139 -13.17 7.26 3.55
N ALA A 140 -12.72 7.08 4.80
CA ALA A 140 -11.34 6.71 5.10
C ALA A 140 -11.00 5.30 4.54
N GLU A 141 -11.91 4.34 4.65
CA GLU A 141 -11.75 3.01 4.06
C GLU A 141 -11.69 3.08 2.53
N ALA A 142 -12.60 3.84 1.90
CA ALA A 142 -12.60 4.03 0.46
C ALA A 142 -11.31 4.69 -0.04
N GLN A 143 -10.80 5.71 0.65
CA GLN A 143 -9.52 6.35 0.35
C GLN A 143 -8.35 5.35 0.42
N GLN A 144 -8.30 4.54 1.48
CA GLN A 144 -7.26 3.53 1.62
C GLN A 144 -7.33 2.46 0.51
N ARG A 145 -8.54 2.05 0.09
CA ARG A 145 -8.72 1.13 -1.04
C ARG A 145 -8.22 1.74 -2.34
N ILE A 146 -8.58 2.99 -2.61
CA ILE A 146 -8.12 3.72 -3.80
C ILE A 146 -6.59 3.84 -3.82
N GLU A 147 -5.95 4.17 -2.70
CA GLU A 147 -4.49 4.26 -2.62
C GLU A 147 -3.81 2.91 -2.93
N ARG A 148 -4.33 1.81 -2.36
CA ARG A 148 -3.81 0.47 -2.64
C ARG A 148 -3.98 0.08 -4.12
N GLU A 149 -5.15 0.36 -4.69
CA GLU A 149 -5.42 0.09 -6.10
C GLU A 149 -4.53 0.94 -7.03
N GLN A 150 -4.29 2.21 -6.70
CA GLN A 150 -3.37 3.09 -7.42
C GLN A 150 -1.93 2.56 -7.37
N GLN A 151 -1.43 2.20 -6.19
CA GLN A 151 -0.09 1.61 -6.04
C GLN A 151 0.04 0.30 -6.83
N ALA A 152 -0.97 -0.57 -6.79
CA ALA A 152 -0.99 -1.80 -7.57
C ALA A 152 -0.99 -1.53 -9.08
N ALA A 153 -1.78 -0.55 -9.54
CA ALA A 153 -1.82 -0.15 -10.94
C ALA A 153 -0.50 0.48 -11.41
N GLU A 154 0.16 1.30 -10.59
CA GLU A 154 1.47 1.86 -10.88
C GLU A 154 2.55 0.78 -10.98
N SER A 155 2.58 -0.16 -10.03
CA SER A 155 3.49 -1.31 -10.07
C SER A 155 3.28 -2.12 -11.35
N ALA A 156 2.02 -2.45 -11.69
CA ALA A 156 1.68 -3.19 -12.89
C ALA A 156 2.10 -2.42 -14.17
N ARG A 157 1.94 -1.09 -14.21
CA ARG A 157 2.38 -0.27 -15.34
C ARG A 157 3.91 -0.29 -15.50
N LEU A 158 4.66 -0.22 -14.40
CA LEU A 158 6.12 -0.30 -14.42
C LEU A 158 6.62 -1.68 -14.87
N GLU A 159 5.97 -2.74 -14.40
CA GLU A 159 6.27 -4.12 -14.83
C GLU A 159 6.01 -4.30 -16.33
N VAL A 160 4.87 -3.81 -16.84
CA VAL A 160 4.54 -3.86 -18.26
C VAL A 160 5.54 -3.05 -19.09
N ALA A 161 5.92 -1.85 -18.65
CA ALA A 161 6.92 -1.03 -19.34
C ALA A 161 8.29 -1.74 -19.39
N THR A 162 8.71 -2.34 -18.27
CA THR A 162 9.96 -3.10 -18.18
C THR A 162 9.92 -4.35 -19.08
N ALA A 163 8.81 -5.07 -19.09
CA ALA A 163 8.63 -6.23 -19.95
C ALA A 163 8.67 -5.85 -21.44
N ARG A 164 8.03 -4.74 -21.82
CA ARG A 164 8.08 -4.21 -23.20
C ARG A 164 9.50 -3.87 -23.63
N HIS A 165 10.25 -3.15 -22.79
CA HIS A 165 11.65 -2.82 -23.09
C HIS A 165 12.52 -4.08 -23.23
N LYS A 166 12.29 -5.11 -22.39
CA LYS A 166 13.00 -6.39 -22.52
C LYS A 166 12.67 -7.11 -23.83
N ILE A 167 11.40 -7.11 -24.23
CA ILE A 167 10.95 -7.71 -25.49
C ILE A 167 11.57 -6.98 -26.68
N GLU A 168 11.60 -5.65 -26.67
CA GLU A 168 12.21 -4.83 -27.73
C GLU A 168 13.71 -5.10 -27.85
N ALA A 169 14.44 -5.08 -26.73
CA ALA A 169 15.87 -5.42 -26.72
C ALA A 169 16.14 -6.87 -27.18
N GLN A 170 15.27 -7.82 -26.85
CA GLN A 170 15.36 -9.19 -27.35
C GLN A 170 15.09 -9.27 -28.86
N ALA A 171 14.13 -8.51 -29.37
CA ALA A 171 13.81 -8.46 -30.79
C ALA A 171 14.98 -7.89 -31.61
N GLU A 172 15.63 -6.82 -31.13
CA GLU A 172 16.84 -6.27 -31.73
C GLU A 172 17.97 -7.30 -31.76
N ARG A 173 18.23 -7.98 -30.63
CA ARG A 173 19.26 -9.02 -30.56
C ARG A 173 18.99 -10.19 -31.51
N VAL A 174 17.74 -10.62 -31.64
CA VAL A 174 17.36 -11.67 -32.61
C VAL A 174 17.57 -11.19 -34.04
N SER A 175 17.26 -9.92 -34.34
CA SER A 175 17.51 -9.33 -35.65
C SER A 175 19.00 -9.26 -35.99
N GLU A 176 19.84 -8.82 -35.04
CA GLU A 176 21.31 -8.82 -35.19
C GLU A 176 21.86 -10.23 -35.40
N GLN A 177 21.39 -11.21 -34.62
CA GLN A 177 21.78 -12.62 -34.78
C GLN A 177 21.35 -13.19 -36.13
N ALA A 178 20.16 -12.83 -36.63
CA ALA A 178 19.71 -13.26 -37.95
C ALA A 178 20.60 -12.67 -39.05
N ALA A 179 20.94 -11.38 -38.97
CA ALA A 179 21.87 -10.73 -39.90
C ALA A 179 23.26 -11.36 -39.85
N GLU A 180 23.74 -11.71 -38.66
CA GLU A 180 25.00 -12.41 -38.45
C GLU A 180 25.01 -13.80 -39.11
N ILE A 181 23.95 -14.59 -38.91
CA ILE A 181 23.80 -15.91 -39.52
C ILE A 181 23.81 -15.79 -41.05
N GLU A 182 23.11 -14.82 -41.63
CA GLU A 182 23.12 -14.60 -43.07
C GLU A 182 24.51 -14.20 -43.59
N ARG A 183 25.22 -13.34 -42.84
CA ARG A 183 26.60 -12.97 -43.17
C ARG A 183 27.55 -14.17 -43.12
N LEU A 184 27.44 -15.02 -42.10
CA LEU A 184 28.25 -16.24 -41.96
C LEU A 184 27.92 -17.26 -43.05
N ARG A 185 26.64 -17.42 -43.41
CA ARG A 185 26.21 -18.28 -44.53
C ARG A 185 26.80 -17.81 -45.85
N ALA A 186 26.77 -16.50 -46.12
CA ALA A 186 27.38 -15.93 -47.32
C ALA A 186 28.89 -16.14 -47.35
N ALA A 187 29.59 -15.92 -46.24
CA ALA A 187 31.02 -16.18 -46.12
C ALA A 187 31.36 -17.67 -46.33
N LEU A 188 30.59 -18.58 -45.75
CA LEU A 188 30.76 -20.02 -45.93
C LEU A 188 30.54 -20.44 -47.40
N ALA A 189 29.53 -19.89 -48.06
CA ALA A 189 29.27 -20.16 -49.47
C ALA A 189 30.42 -19.67 -50.37
N ALA A 190 30.97 -18.48 -50.09
CA ALA A 190 32.12 -17.94 -50.81
C ALA A 190 33.38 -18.81 -50.59
N GLU A 191 33.64 -19.25 -49.36
CA GLU A 191 34.77 -20.13 -49.04
C GLU A 191 34.62 -21.50 -49.73
N GLN A 192 33.41 -22.07 -49.74
CA GLN A 192 33.13 -23.31 -50.45
C GLN A 192 33.38 -23.17 -51.97
N GLN A 193 32.93 -22.07 -52.57
CA GLN A 193 33.21 -21.78 -53.98
C GLN A 193 34.71 -21.62 -54.25
N GLY A 194 35.42 -20.88 -53.40
CA GLY A 194 36.87 -20.72 -53.47
C GLY A 194 37.61 -22.05 -53.38
N ARG A 195 37.21 -22.90 -52.43
CA ARG A 195 37.76 -24.26 -52.28
C ARG A 195 37.50 -25.12 -53.51
N THR A 196 36.29 -25.14 -54.04
CA THR A 196 35.98 -25.90 -55.26
C THR A 196 36.80 -25.40 -56.46
N ALA A 197 36.97 -24.08 -56.61
CA ALA A 197 37.80 -23.52 -57.67
C ALA A 197 39.28 -23.91 -57.50
N ALA A 198 39.81 -23.88 -56.28
CA ALA A 198 41.18 -24.30 -55.98
C ALA A 198 41.37 -25.81 -56.23
N GLU A 199 40.42 -26.66 -55.82
CA GLU A 199 40.44 -28.10 -56.08
C GLU A 199 40.42 -28.40 -57.59
N GLN A 200 39.59 -27.69 -58.37
CA GLN A 200 39.56 -27.81 -59.83
C GLN A 200 40.88 -27.39 -60.48
N GLN A 201 41.46 -26.25 -60.05
CA GLN A 201 42.76 -25.80 -60.54
C GLN A 201 43.87 -26.79 -60.20
N ALA A 202 43.88 -27.34 -58.99
CA ALA A 202 44.83 -28.37 -58.56
C ALA A 202 44.71 -29.63 -59.43
N ALA A 203 43.48 -30.09 -59.73
CA ALA A 203 43.26 -31.24 -60.61
C ALA A 203 43.75 -30.98 -62.04
N VAL A 204 43.50 -29.79 -62.60
CA VAL A 204 44.00 -29.40 -63.93
C VAL A 204 45.53 -29.35 -63.96
N LEU A 205 46.16 -28.79 -62.92
CA LEU A 205 47.61 -28.74 -62.81
C LEU A 205 48.22 -30.14 -62.65
N ALA A 206 47.61 -31.01 -61.85
CA ALA A 206 48.03 -32.40 -61.70
C ALA A 206 47.97 -33.15 -63.04
N ALA A 207 46.86 -33.01 -63.80
CA ALA A 207 46.73 -33.63 -65.12
C ALA A 207 47.75 -33.08 -66.14
N LYS A 208 48.03 -31.77 -66.11
CA LYS A 208 49.09 -31.16 -66.94
C LYS A 208 50.48 -31.69 -66.56
N LEU A 209 50.75 -31.85 -65.27
CA LEU A 209 52.01 -32.39 -64.76
C LEU A 209 52.19 -33.84 -65.22
N GLU A 210 51.16 -34.68 -65.10
CA GLU A 210 51.14 -36.06 -65.58
C GLU A 210 51.37 -36.12 -67.11
N ALA A 211 50.68 -35.29 -67.89
CA ALA A 211 50.89 -35.21 -69.34
C ALA A 211 52.32 -34.75 -69.70
N CYS A 212 52.91 -33.85 -68.93
CA CYS A 212 54.32 -33.44 -69.09
C CYS A 212 55.27 -34.59 -68.72
N ALA A 213 55.04 -35.31 -67.63
CA ALA A 213 55.83 -36.47 -67.22
C ALA A 213 55.77 -37.58 -68.28
N ASP A 214 54.59 -37.88 -68.82
CA ASP A 214 54.39 -38.79 -69.95
C ASP A 214 55.17 -38.36 -71.19
N ARG A 215 55.15 -37.07 -71.53
CA ARG A 215 55.91 -36.54 -72.66
C ARG A 215 57.42 -36.65 -72.45
N VAL A 216 57.89 -36.40 -71.22
CA VAL A 216 59.30 -36.57 -70.84
C VAL A 216 59.68 -38.04 -70.96
N SER A 217 58.91 -38.96 -70.37
CA SER A 217 59.16 -40.40 -70.46
C SER A 217 59.16 -40.91 -71.91
N ARG A 218 58.23 -40.45 -72.76
CA ARG A 218 58.25 -40.77 -74.19
C ARG A 218 59.45 -40.17 -74.92
N ALA A 219 59.90 -38.98 -74.52
CA ALA A 219 61.09 -38.35 -75.10
C ALA A 219 62.37 -39.08 -74.68
N GLU A 220 62.48 -39.49 -73.42
CA GLU A 220 63.56 -40.34 -72.90
C GLU A 220 63.58 -41.69 -73.62
N ALA A 221 62.45 -42.40 -73.73
CA ALA A 221 62.37 -43.66 -74.46
C ALA A 221 62.75 -43.52 -75.95
N ARG A 222 62.39 -42.39 -76.59
CA ARG A 222 62.84 -42.09 -77.96
C ARG A 222 64.33 -41.78 -78.02
N ALA A 223 64.88 -41.07 -77.05
CA ALA A 223 66.31 -40.80 -76.96
C ALA A 223 67.09 -42.12 -76.79
N ASP A 224 66.67 -42.99 -75.87
CA ASP A 224 67.24 -44.33 -75.69
C ASP A 224 67.16 -45.15 -76.99
N GLN A 225 66.03 -45.10 -77.70
CA GLN A 225 65.88 -45.78 -78.99
C GLN A 225 66.82 -45.22 -80.07
N ILE A 226 66.98 -43.90 -80.13
CA ILE A 226 67.93 -43.24 -81.04
C ILE A 226 69.37 -43.62 -80.67
N GLU A 227 69.72 -43.66 -79.39
CA GLU A 227 71.05 -44.08 -78.91
C GLU A 227 71.33 -45.55 -79.28
N GLN A 228 70.36 -46.45 -79.08
CA GLN A 228 70.48 -47.85 -79.50
C GLN A 228 70.61 -47.99 -81.03
N GLN A 229 69.83 -47.24 -81.80
CA GLN A 229 69.94 -47.22 -83.25
C GLN A 229 71.30 -46.67 -83.70
N ALA A 230 71.78 -45.60 -83.08
CA ALA A 230 73.09 -45.01 -83.35
C ALA A 230 74.23 -45.98 -83.00
N ALA A 231 74.14 -46.70 -81.87
CA ALA A 231 75.09 -47.74 -81.49
C ALA A 231 75.08 -48.91 -82.49
N THR A 232 73.89 -49.36 -82.89
CA THR A 232 73.73 -50.44 -83.89
C THR A 232 74.27 -50.00 -85.26
N ALA A 233 73.98 -48.76 -85.67
CA ALA A 233 74.49 -48.18 -86.91
C ALA A 233 76.01 -47.99 -86.86
N ALA A 234 76.57 -47.56 -85.73
CA ALA A 234 78.02 -47.47 -85.52
C ALA A 234 78.67 -48.84 -85.60
N GLN A 235 78.08 -49.86 -84.96
CA GLN A 235 78.55 -51.24 -85.04
C GLN A 235 78.47 -51.79 -86.47
N ALA A 236 77.38 -51.51 -87.20
CA ALA A 236 77.22 -51.87 -88.60
C ALA A 236 78.22 -51.14 -89.51
N HIS A 237 78.52 -49.87 -89.22
CA HIS A 237 79.53 -49.11 -89.93
C HIS A 237 80.94 -49.65 -89.64
N ASP A 238 81.25 -50.00 -88.39
CA ASP A 238 82.54 -50.59 -88.01
C ASP A 238 82.73 -51.98 -88.64
N THR A 239 81.69 -52.81 -88.68
CA THR A 239 81.75 -54.10 -89.39
C THR A 239 81.88 -53.92 -90.89
N ALA A 240 81.14 -52.97 -91.50
CA ALA A 240 81.30 -52.62 -92.91
C ALA A 240 82.70 -52.09 -93.22
N ARG A 241 83.27 -51.24 -92.36
CA ARG A 241 84.65 -50.75 -92.48
C ARG A 241 85.66 -51.88 -92.34
N ALA A 242 85.47 -52.79 -91.39
CA ALA A 242 86.32 -53.96 -91.22
C ALA A 242 86.23 -54.90 -92.44
N ALA A 243 85.04 -55.12 -92.99
CA ALA A 243 84.83 -55.89 -94.21
C ALA A 243 85.51 -55.22 -95.42
N ALA A 244 85.35 -53.91 -95.59
CA ALA A 244 86.02 -53.15 -96.65
C ALA A 244 87.55 -53.20 -96.52
N VAL A 245 88.09 -53.15 -95.30
CA VAL A 245 89.54 -53.34 -95.06
C VAL A 245 89.98 -54.77 -95.41
N GLN A 246 89.18 -55.78 -95.10
CA GLN A 246 89.46 -57.17 -95.48
C GLN A 246 89.39 -57.38 -96.99
N GLU A 247 88.36 -56.87 -97.67
CA GLU A 247 88.27 -56.88 -99.14
C GLU A 247 89.46 -56.15 -99.77
N THR A 248 89.85 -55.00 -99.23
CA THR A 248 91.03 -54.27 -99.73
C THR A 248 92.31 -55.08 -99.53
N ARG A 249 92.47 -55.78 -98.39
CA ARG A 249 93.60 -56.69 -98.15
C ARG A 249 93.59 -57.91 -99.06
N GLN A 250 92.42 -58.52 -99.31
CA GLN A 250 92.27 -59.60 -100.27
C GLN A 250 92.61 -59.14 -101.67
N ALA A 251 92.08 -58.00 -102.12
CA ALA A 251 92.41 -57.42 -103.42
C ALA A 251 93.91 -57.07 -103.54
N GLN A 252 94.55 -56.62 -102.45
CA GLN A 252 96.00 -56.42 -102.40
C GLN A 252 96.77 -57.75 -102.48
N ALA A 253 96.35 -58.77 -101.73
CA ALA A 253 96.95 -60.10 -101.77
C ALA A 253 96.80 -60.75 -103.17
N GLU A 254 95.61 -60.70 -103.77
CA GLU A 254 95.36 -61.15 -105.14
C GLU A 254 96.20 -60.38 -106.16
N ARG A 255 96.36 -59.07 -105.97
CA ARG A 255 97.21 -58.24 -106.82
C ARG A 255 98.70 -58.58 -106.66
N ASP A 256 99.17 -58.87 -105.44
CA ASP A 256 100.55 -59.27 -105.19
C ASP A 256 100.82 -60.70 -105.68
N GLU A 257 99.87 -61.61 -105.55
CA GLU A 257 99.89 -62.95 -106.16
C GLU A 257 99.94 -62.84 -107.69
N ALA A 258 99.07 -62.02 -108.28
CA ALA A 258 99.07 -61.76 -109.72
C ALA A 258 100.39 -61.13 -110.20
N ARG A 259 101.01 -60.26 -109.40
CA ARG A 259 102.35 -59.72 -109.68
C ARG A 259 103.43 -60.80 -109.59
N LYS A 260 103.31 -61.74 -108.64
CA LYS A 260 104.25 -62.85 -108.48
C LYS A 260 104.13 -63.83 -109.65
N VAL A 261 102.91 -64.21 -110.03
CA VAL A 261 102.63 -65.00 -111.25
C VAL A 261 103.13 -64.28 -112.51
N ALA A 262 102.94 -62.96 -112.61
CA ALA A 262 103.49 -62.18 -113.71
C ALA A 262 105.02 -62.12 -113.71
N ALA A 263 105.66 -62.10 -112.54
CA ALA A 263 107.12 -62.17 -112.41
C ALA A 263 107.65 -63.56 -112.80
N GLU A 264 106.98 -64.63 -112.37
CA GLU A 264 107.30 -66.01 -112.76
C GLU A 264 107.09 -66.24 -114.26
N ALA A 265 106.02 -65.69 -114.85
CA ALA A 265 105.79 -65.72 -116.30
C ALA A 265 106.88 -64.93 -117.07
N ARG A 266 107.34 -63.80 -116.54
CA ARG A 266 108.47 -63.04 -117.12
C ARG A 266 109.79 -63.81 -117.01
N GLU A 267 110.02 -64.51 -115.91
CA GLU A 267 111.22 -65.35 -115.73
C GLU A 267 111.19 -66.55 -116.68
N GLN A 268 110.03 -67.18 -116.87
CA GLN A 268 109.84 -68.26 -117.85
C GLN A 268 109.99 -67.77 -119.29
N ALA A 269 109.47 -66.58 -119.61
CA ALA A 269 109.68 -65.94 -120.91
C ALA A 269 111.17 -65.60 -121.16
N ALA A 270 111.89 -65.12 -120.14
CA ALA A 270 113.33 -64.87 -120.23
C ALA A 270 114.15 -66.17 -120.42
N ARG A 271 113.76 -67.27 -119.76
CA ARG A 271 114.39 -68.59 -119.97
C ARG A 271 114.15 -69.15 -121.38
N LEU A 272 112.94 -69.00 -121.91
CA LEU A 272 112.61 -69.42 -123.28
C LEU A 272 113.31 -68.56 -124.34
N ALA A 273 113.48 -67.25 -124.10
CA ALA A 273 114.28 -66.38 -124.96
C ALA A 273 115.76 -66.78 -124.98
N GLY A 274 116.35 -67.11 -123.82
CA GLY A 274 117.72 -67.60 -123.73
C GLY A 274 117.95 -68.96 -124.41
N GLN A 275 116.93 -69.82 -124.46
CA GLN A 275 117.00 -71.10 -125.18
C GLN A 275 116.93 -70.93 -126.71
N LEU A 276 116.27 -69.88 -127.21
CA LEU A 276 116.19 -69.57 -128.64
C LEU A 276 117.50 -68.95 -129.18
N GLU A 277 118.16 -68.07 -128.40
CA GLU A 277 119.45 -67.48 -128.82
C GLU A 277 120.58 -68.52 -128.92
N ALA A 278 120.61 -69.52 -128.03
CA ALA A 278 121.63 -70.57 -128.03
C ALA A 278 121.51 -71.57 -129.20
N LEU A 279 120.32 -71.74 -129.77
CA LEU A 279 120.09 -72.62 -130.93
C LEU A 279 120.52 -71.94 -132.26
N THR A 280 120.31 -70.63 -132.39
CA THR A 280 120.71 -69.88 -133.60
C THR A 280 122.22 -69.61 -133.74
N ALA A 281 123.00 -69.69 -132.66
CA ALA A 281 124.45 -69.50 -132.71
C ALA A 281 125.23 -70.75 -133.15
N LYS A 282 124.64 -71.96 -133.04
CA LYS A 282 125.32 -73.22 -133.34
C LYS A 282 125.18 -73.68 -134.80
N GLU A 283 124.24 -73.09 -135.55
CA GLU A 283 124.00 -73.41 -136.98
C GLU A 283 124.82 -72.56 -137.97
N ARG A 284 125.70 -71.66 -137.51
CA ARG A 284 126.35 -70.65 -138.38
C ARG A 284 127.87 -70.78 -138.63
N THR A 285 128.55 -71.84 -138.19
CA THR A 285 130.00 -72.00 -138.44
C THR A 285 130.42 -73.41 -138.89
N SER A 286 129.59 -74.03 -139.73
CA SER A 286 129.97 -75.18 -140.55
C SER A 286 129.77 -74.84 -142.03
N ASP A 287 130.60 -73.94 -142.58
CA ASP A 287 130.92 -73.92 -144.01
C ASP A 287 132.12 -73.00 -144.33
N GLU A 288 132.92 -73.39 -145.33
CA GLU A 288 134.21 -72.83 -145.83
C GLU A 288 135.50 -73.35 -145.13
N ARG A 289 136.04 -74.53 -145.49
CA ARG A 289 136.93 -74.92 -146.63
C ARG A 289 138.38 -74.39 -146.53
N PRO A 290 139.39 -74.97 -147.23
CA PRO A 290 139.44 -76.19 -148.07
C PRO A 290 140.50 -77.24 -147.64
#